data_AF-A0A3B9EZD5-F1
#
_entry.id   AF-A0A3B9EZD5-F1
#
_cell.length_a   1.000
_cell.length_b   1.000
_cell.length_c   1.000
_cell.angle_alpha   90.00
_cell.angle_beta   90.00
_cell.angle_gamma   90.00
#
_symmetry.space_group_name_H-M   'P 1'
#
loop_
_entity.id
_entity.type
_entity.pdbx_description
1 polymer ?
#
loop_
_entity_poly.entity_id
_entity_poly.type
_entity_poly.pdbx_seq_one_letter_code
_entity_poly.pdbx_strand_id
1 'polypeptide(L)'
;MKNRGEINVTKYSGEKAPFDVEKLRQSLQRSGAKEKVIDAVVEQVLPILYEGISTKEIYKKAFALLRKKERPAAARYNLKKALLQLGPTGFPFELYVAELLKAKGYETRTGQIVQGNCVQHEVDVIA
;
A
#
# COMPACT_ATOMS: atom_id res chain seq x y z
N MET A 1 -27.93 9.12 14.62
CA MET A 1 -26.49 8.83 14.42
C MET A 1 -25.95 9.89 13.48
N LYS A 2 -24.97 10.71 13.88
CA LYS A 2 -24.52 11.86 13.07
C LYS A 2 -23.87 11.38 11.78
N ASN A 3 -24.36 11.89 10.63
CA ASN A 3 -23.71 11.78 9.33
C ASN A 3 -22.30 12.39 9.44
N ARG A 4 -21.25 11.56 9.49
CA ARG A 4 -19.85 11.99 9.52
C ARG A 4 -19.30 12.41 8.15
N GLY A 5 -20.18 12.67 7.18
CA GLY A 5 -19.82 13.19 5.86
C GLY A 5 -19.22 14.61 5.86
N GLU A 6 -19.13 15.25 7.03
CA GLU A 6 -18.58 16.60 7.19
C GLU A 6 -17.10 16.63 7.60
N ILE A 7 -16.49 15.48 7.93
CA ILE A 7 -15.10 15.45 8.38
C ILE A 7 -14.16 15.51 7.17
N ASN A 8 -13.27 16.50 7.14
CA ASN A 8 -12.18 16.50 6.17
C ASN A 8 -10.98 15.72 6.67
N VAL A 9 -10.31 15.05 5.74
CA VAL A 9 -9.03 14.37 5.95
C VAL A 9 -7.91 15.08 5.22
N THR A 10 -6.71 15.01 5.78
CA THR A 10 -5.50 15.50 5.14
C THR A 10 -4.84 14.37 4.35
N LYS A 11 -4.79 14.49 3.03
CA LYS A 11 -4.11 13.54 2.14
C LYS A 11 -2.59 13.59 2.37
N TYR A 12 -1.88 12.60 1.84
CA TYR A 12 -0.41 12.61 1.85
C TYR A 12 0.19 13.86 1.17
N SER A 13 -0.50 14.42 0.17
CA SER A 13 -0.10 15.66 -0.51
C SER A 13 -0.28 16.93 0.34
N GLY A 14 -0.93 16.86 1.50
CA GLY A 14 -1.36 18.02 2.29
C GLY A 14 -2.72 18.59 1.89
N GLU A 15 -3.30 18.14 0.77
CA GLU A 15 -4.65 18.54 0.33
C GLU A 15 -5.71 18.03 1.32
N LYS A 16 -6.71 18.87 1.60
CA LYS A 16 -7.90 18.50 2.38
C LYS A 16 -9.00 17.99 1.46
N ALA A 17 -9.65 16.91 1.86
CA ALA A 17 -10.81 16.37 1.15
C ALA A 17 -11.80 15.74 2.13
N PRO A 18 -13.10 15.66 1.79
CA PRO A 18 -14.06 14.97 2.64
C PRO A 18 -13.68 13.50 2.82
N PHE A 19 -13.86 12.99 4.03
CA PHE A 19 -13.73 11.56 4.31
C PHE A 19 -14.79 10.79 3.52
N ASP A 20 -14.36 9.73 2.87
CA ASP A 20 -15.21 8.82 2.11
C ASP A 20 -14.98 7.40 2.63
N VAL A 21 -16.01 6.85 3.29
CA VAL A 21 -15.95 5.52 3.89
C VAL A 21 -15.79 4.43 2.83
N GLU A 22 -16.33 4.63 1.62
CA GLU A 22 -16.23 3.64 0.55
C GLU A 22 -14.78 3.51 0.07
N LYS A 23 -14.00 4.59 0.09
CA LYS A 23 -12.55 4.49 -0.18
C LYS A 23 -11.83 3.62 0.84
N LEU A 24 -12.21 3.69 2.12
CA LEU A 24 -11.66 2.80 3.15
C LEU A 24 -12.07 1.36 2.88
N ARG A 25 -13.37 1.09 2.66
CA ARG A 25 -13.89 -0.25 2.36
C ARG A 25 -13.20 -0.87 1.15
N GLN A 26 -13.14 -0.16 0.03
CA GLN A 26 -12.47 -0.61 -1.19
C GLN A 26 -10.97 -0.88 -0.95
N SER A 27 -10.29 -0.06 -0.15
CA SER A 27 -8.87 -0.28 0.16
C SER A 27 -8.63 -1.61 0.90
N LEU A 28 -9.53 -1.96 1.84
CA LEU A 28 -9.48 -3.22 2.59
C LEU A 28 -9.86 -4.40 1.68
N GLN A 29 -10.89 -4.24 0.85
CA GLN A 29 -11.33 -5.25 -0.10
C GLN A 29 -10.24 -5.60 -1.13
N ARG A 30 -9.51 -4.61 -1.65
CA ARG A 30 -8.36 -4.83 -2.56
C ARG A 30 -7.23 -5.63 -1.92
N SER A 31 -7.13 -5.62 -0.58
CA SER A 31 -6.21 -6.49 0.15
C SER A 31 -6.73 -7.92 0.36
N GLY A 32 -7.91 -8.24 -0.17
CA GLY A 32 -8.56 -9.53 -0.05
C GLY A 32 -9.12 -9.81 1.35
N ALA A 33 -9.48 -8.78 2.12
CA ALA A 33 -10.14 -8.92 3.40
C ALA A 33 -11.59 -9.40 3.22
N LYS A 34 -12.09 -10.23 4.14
CA LYS A 34 -13.49 -10.69 4.10
C LYS A 34 -14.45 -9.57 4.51
N GLU A 35 -15.67 -9.56 3.96
CA GLU A 35 -16.67 -8.52 4.21
C GLU A 35 -16.91 -8.27 5.71
N LYS A 36 -17.11 -9.33 6.50
CA LYS A 36 -17.27 -9.24 7.96
C LYS A 36 -16.09 -8.57 8.68
N VAL A 37 -14.87 -8.73 8.15
CA VAL A 37 -13.67 -8.08 8.69
C VAL A 37 -13.62 -6.62 8.27
N ILE A 38 -14.00 -6.30 7.02
CA ILE A 38 -14.10 -4.93 6.51
C ILE A 38 -15.07 -4.12 7.38
N ASP A 39 -16.29 -4.63 7.60
CA ASP A 39 -17.30 -3.99 8.46
C ASP A 39 -16.75 -3.71 9.86
N ALA A 40 -16.17 -4.73 10.50
CA ALA A 40 -15.63 -4.60 11.84
C ALA A 40 -14.43 -3.63 11.94
N VAL A 41 -13.66 -3.46 10.87
CA VAL A 41 -12.57 -2.46 10.81
C VAL A 41 -13.17 -1.07 10.64
N VAL A 42 -14.13 -0.89 9.73
CA VAL A 42 -14.79 0.39 9.46
C VAL A 42 -15.51 0.90 10.71
N GLU A 43 -16.29 0.05 11.37
CA GLU A 43 -16.99 0.38 12.62
C GLU A 43 -16.05 0.89 13.72
N GLN A 44 -14.80 0.40 13.76
CA GLN A 44 -13.80 0.84 14.74
C GLN A 44 -12.98 2.04 14.28
N VAL A 45 -12.89 2.30 12.97
CA VAL A 45 -12.20 3.46 12.41
C VAL A 45 -13.09 4.71 12.42
N LEU A 46 -14.40 4.58 12.21
CA LEU A 46 -15.29 5.75 12.20
C LEU A 46 -15.25 6.56 13.51
N PRO A 47 -15.29 5.95 14.72
CA PRO A 47 -15.25 6.66 16.00
C PRO A 47 -14.02 7.52 16.24
N ILE A 48 -12.88 7.17 15.64
CA ILE A 48 -11.61 7.86 15.84
C ILE A 48 -11.40 9.03 14.86
N LEU A 49 -12.32 9.24 13.91
CA LEU A 49 -12.22 10.34 12.96
C LEU A 49 -12.44 11.68 13.67
N TYR A 50 -11.59 12.66 13.33
CA TYR A 50 -11.68 14.05 13.76
C TYR A 50 -11.25 14.95 12.60
N GLU A 51 -11.61 16.23 12.65
CA GLU A 51 -11.34 17.18 11.58
C GLU A 51 -9.83 17.31 11.29
N GLY A 52 -9.46 17.17 10.03
CA GLY A 52 -8.08 17.27 9.57
C GLY A 52 -7.23 16.01 9.82
N ILE A 53 -7.79 14.91 10.33
CA ILE A 53 -7.07 13.65 10.52
C ILE A 53 -6.36 13.23 9.23
N SER A 54 -5.12 12.76 9.34
CA SER A 54 -4.35 12.37 8.16
C SER A 54 -4.81 11.01 7.61
N THR A 55 -4.83 10.88 6.29
CA THR A 55 -5.01 9.58 5.60
C THR A 55 -4.01 8.52 6.06
N LYS A 56 -2.79 8.94 6.42
CA LYS A 56 -1.74 8.09 7.01
C LYS A 56 -2.15 7.51 8.38
N GLU A 57 -2.82 8.30 9.20
CA GLU A 57 -3.28 7.86 10.51
C GLU A 57 -4.47 6.91 10.42
N ILE A 58 -5.44 7.22 9.56
CA ILE A 58 -6.55 6.32 9.22
C ILE A 58 -5.99 4.97 8.76
N TYR A 59 -5.04 4.97 7.81
CA TYR A 59 -4.36 3.77 7.34
C TYR A 59 -3.69 2.99 8.48
N LYS A 60 -2.95 3.66 9.37
CA LYS A 60 -2.24 3.01 10.48
C LYS A 60 -3.21 2.28 11.41
N LYS A 61 -4.36 2.88 11.69
CA LYS A 61 -5.41 2.31 12.56
C LYS A 61 -6.12 1.15 11.88
N ALA A 62 -6.53 1.33 10.63
CA ALA A 62 -7.13 0.27 9.82
C ALA A 62 -6.20 -0.94 9.69
N PHE A 63 -4.91 -0.73 9.39
CA PHE A 63 -3.90 -1.78 9.32
C PHE A 63 -3.73 -2.52 10.65
N ALA A 64 -3.68 -1.82 11.78
CA ALA A 64 -3.55 -2.44 13.09
C ALA A 64 -4.76 -3.35 13.43
N LEU A 65 -5.97 -2.91 13.08
CA LEU A 65 -7.20 -3.68 13.26
C LEU A 65 -7.24 -4.89 12.31
N LEU A 66 -6.91 -4.67 11.04
CA LEU A 66 -6.86 -5.72 10.02
C LEU A 66 -5.82 -6.79 10.40
N ARG A 67 -4.65 -6.40 10.91
CA ARG A 67 -3.60 -7.34 11.36
C ARG A 67 -4.06 -8.24 12.50
N LYS A 68 -4.92 -7.74 13.39
CA LYS A 68 -5.48 -8.55 14.48
C LYS A 68 -6.55 -9.54 14.00
N LYS A 69 -7.32 -9.17 12.97
CA LYS A 69 -8.46 -9.95 12.49
C LYS A 69 -8.12 -10.89 11.32
N GLU A 70 -7.26 -10.47 10.41
CA GLU A 70 -6.95 -11.19 9.18
C GLU A 70 -5.52 -10.89 8.70
N ARG A 71 -4.55 -11.65 9.24
CA ARG A 71 -3.11 -11.44 8.96
C ARG A 71 -2.73 -11.50 7.47
N PRO A 72 -3.24 -12.43 6.65
CA PRO A 72 -2.90 -12.47 5.22
C PRO A 72 -3.36 -11.21 4.47
N ALA A 73 -4.57 -10.71 4.76
CA ALA A 73 -5.05 -9.47 4.17
C ALA A 73 -4.21 -8.27 4.65
N ALA A 74 -3.86 -8.22 5.93
CA ALA A 74 -3.00 -7.16 6.45
C ALA A 74 -1.62 -7.12 5.77
N ALA A 75 -1.03 -8.28 5.48
CA ALA A 75 0.24 -8.36 4.75
C ALA A 75 0.12 -7.72 3.36
N ARG A 76 -0.95 -8.04 2.62
CA ARG A 76 -1.24 -7.44 1.30
C ARG A 76 -1.55 -5.95 1.39
N TYR A 77 -2.31 -5.54 2.41
CA TYR A 77 -2.63 -4.14 2.66
C TYR A 77 -1.38 -3.28 2.90
N ASN A 78 -0.35 -3.86 3.55
CA ASN A 78 0.91 -3.19 3.83
C ASN A 78 1.98 -3.31 2.74
N LEU A 79 1.69 -4.03 1.65
CA LEU A 79 2.69 -4.37 0.64
C LEU A 79 3.37 -3.12 0.05
N LYS A 80 2.60 -2.11 -0.35
CA LYS A 80 3.15 -0.85 -0.89
C LYS A 80 4.14 -0.20 0.07
N LYS A 81 3.84 -0.19 1.37
CA LYS A 81 4.72 0.39 2.39
C LYS A 81 5.96 -0.47 2.61
N ALA A 82 5.81 -1.79 2.62
CA ALA A 82 6.92 -2.72 2.79
C ALA A 82 7.94 -2.59 1.63
N LEU A 83 7.46 -2.43 0.39
CA LEU A 83 8.32 -2.18 -0.76
C LEU A 83 9.11 -0.87 -0.61
N LEU A 84 8.46 0.22 -0.17
CA LEU A 84 9.15 1.49 0.10
C LEU A 84 10.20 1.39 1.23
N GLN A 85 10.04 0.44 2.15
CA GLN A 85 10.99 0.21 3.25
C GLN A 85 12.26 -0.51 2.80
N LEU A 86 12.33 -0.99 1.56
CA LEU A 86 13.58 -1.49 0.96
C LEU A 86 14.60 -0.37 0.70
N GLY A 87 14.21 0.88 0.89
CA GLY A 87 15.10 2.03 0.80
C GLY A 87 14.94 2.79 -0.52
N PRO A 88 15.41 4.05 -0.55
CA PRO A 88 15.21 4.93 -1.70
C PRO A 88 16.16 4.64 -2.86
N THR A 89 17.19 3.80 -2.64
CA THR A 89 18.27 3.57 -3.60
C THR A 89 17.89 2.65 -4.76
N GLY A 90 16.72 2.00 -4.72
CA GLY A 90 16.30 1.02 -5.74
C GLY A 90 17.00 -0.33 -5.65
N PHE A 91 18.31 -0.32 -5.37
CA PHE A 91 19.16 -1.52 -5.37
C PHE A 91 18.62 -2.72 -4.55
N PRO A 92 18.13 -2.58 -3.30
CA PRO A 92 17.57 -3.72 -2.57
C PRO A 92 16.27 -4.27 -3.19
N PHE A 93 15.50 -3.43 -3.88
CA PHE A 93 14.31 -3.86 -4.63
C PHE A 93 14.70 -4.64 -5.88
N GLU A 94 15.71 -4.18 -6.63
CA GLU A 94 16.25 -4.88 -7.80
C GLU A 94 16.73 -6.30 -7.43
N LEU A 95 17.54 -6.42 -6.37
CA LEU A 95 18.02 -7.71 -5.88
C LEU A 95 16.85 -8.63 -5.48
N TYR A 96 15.85 -8.10 -4.79
CA TYR A 96 14.68 -8.87 -4.40
C TYR A 96 13.91 -9.41 -5.60
N VAL A 97 13.68 -8.56 -6.62
CA VAL A 97 12.97 -8.96 -7.85
C VAL A 97 13.78 -9.98 -8.65
N ALA A 98 15.10 -9.79 -8.75
CA ALA A 98 15.99 -10.74 -9.40
C ALA A 98 15.90 -12.13 -8.74
N GLU A 99 16.02 -12.21 -7.42
CA GLU A 99 15.88 -13.50 -6.71
C GLU A 99 14.49 -14.12 -6.84
N LEU A 100 13.43 -13.31 -6.89
CA LEU A 100 12.07 -13.80 -7.12
C LEU A 100 11.89 -14.40 -8.53
N LEU A 101 12.55 -13.84 -9.54
CA LEU A 101 12.54 -14.35 -10.90
C LEU A 101 13.44 -15.60 -11.04
N LYS A 102 14.60 -15.64 -10.37
CA LYS A 102 15.42 -16.86 -10.26
C LYS A 102 14.63 -18.02 -9.65
N ALA A 103 13.88 -17.77 -8.58
CA ALA A 103 13.03 -18.78 -7.96
C ALA A 103 11.93 -19.31 -8.89
N LYS A 104 11.59 -18.58 -9.97
CA LYS A 104 10.67 -19.02 -11.03
C LYS A 104 11.37 -19.73 -12.21
N GLY A 105 12.70 -19.89 -12.16
CA GLY A 105 13.50 -20.59 -13.17
C GLY A 105 14.16 -19.69 -14.22
N TYR A 106 14.21 -18.37 -14.02
CA TYR A 106 14.89 -17.44 -14.93
C TYR A 106 16.36 -17.23 -14.54
N GLU A 107 17.19 -16.88 -15.52
CA GLU A 107 18.54 -16.36 -15.26
C GLU A 107 18.48 -14.83 -15.21
N THR A 108 18.84 -14.22 -14.09
CA THR A 108 18.65 -12.78 -13.91
C THR A 108 19.94 -11.99 -13.81
N ARG A 109 19.94 -10.77 -14.33
CA ARG A 109 21.01 -9.76 -14.18
C ARG A 109 20.41 -8.42 -13.74
N THR A 110 21.10 -7.67 -12.88
CA THR A 110 20.65 -6.36 -12.39
C THR A 110 21.53 -5.23 -12.91
N GLY A 111 21.01 -4.00 -12.97
CA GLY A 111 21.77 -2.78 -13.32
C GLY A 111 22.46 -2.87 -14.69
N GLN A 112 21.79 -3.45 -15.69
CA GLN A 112 22.38 -3.67 -17.01
C GLN A 112 22.16 -2.46 -17.91
N ILE A 113 23.21 -1.96 -18.54
CA ILE A 113 23.10 -0.94 -19.60
C ILE A 113 22.89 -1.65 -20.93
N VAL A 114 21.77 -1.36 -21.59
CA VAL A 114 21.37 -1.95 -22.87
C VAL A 114 21.24 -0.86 -23.93
N GLN A 115 21.72 -1.16 -25.14
CA GLN A 115 21.55 -0.26 -26.28
C GLN A 115 20.09 -0.29 -26.76
N GLY A 116 19.38 0.83 -26.60
CA GLY A 116 18.10 1.06 -27.25
C GLY A 116 18.25 1.59 -28.67
N ASN A 117 17.12 1.81 -29.32
CA ASN A 117 17.09 2.30 -30.71
C ASN A 117 17.74 3.68 -30.89
N CYS A 118 17.63 4.55 -29.87
CA CYS A 118 18.13 5.92 -29.93
C CYS A 118 19.21 6.22 -28.86
N VAL A 119 19.11 5.61 -27.68
CA VAL A 119 20.00 5.87 -26.54
C VAL A 119 20.26 4.59 -25.75
N GLN A 120 21.26 4.61 -24.88
CA GLN A 120 21.46 3.55 -23.90
C GLN A 120 20.44 3.70 -22.77
N HIS A 121 19.90 2.57 -22.30
CA HIS A 121 18.97 2.50 -21.19
C HIS A 121 19.57 1.63 -20.09
N GLU A 122 19.48 2.10 -18.85
CA GLU A 122 19.67 1.23 -17.70
C GLU A 122 18.39 0.42 -17.48
N VAL A 123 18.56 -0.89 -17.30
CA VAL A 123 17.49 -1.83 -16.98
C VAL A 123 17.77 -2.42 -15.60
N ASP A 124 16.89 -2.09 -14.66
CA ASP A 124 16.91 -2.50 -13.25
C ASP A 124 17.10 -4.02 -13.08
N VAL A 125 16.30 -4.82 -13.81
CA VAL A 125 16.37 -6.29 -13.80
C VAL A 125 16.06 -6.85 -15.19
N ILE A 126 16.93 -7.73 -15.69
CA ILE A 126 16.74 -8.56 -16.89
C ILE A 126 16.61 -10.01 -16.45
N ALA A 127 15.69 -10.78 -17.03
CA ALA A 127 15.39 -12.17 -16.71
C ALA A 127 15.05 -12.98 -17.98
#